data_AF-A0A542ANE1-F1
#
_entry.id   AF-A0A542ANE1-F1
#
_cell.length_a   1.000
_cell.length_b   1.000
_cell.length_c   1.000
_cell.angle_alpha   90.00
_cell.angle_beta   90.00
_cell.angle_gamma   90.00
#
_symmetry.space_group_name_H-M   'P 1'
#
loop_
_entity.id
_entity.type
_entity.pdbx_description
1 polymer ?
#
loop_
_entity_poly.entity_id
_entity_poly.type
_entity_poly.pdbx_seq_one_letter_code
_entity_poly.pdbx_strand_id
1 'polypeptide(L)'
;MDKELRKDMEAVLNLFVRPQLASHGGNVEVLDLDEDGILWVEMQGECSGCPSADDTVKNLLEKKLMRRIPQIKGVEIDSGISDEIFAEAMKLMTAHPKPNTDDVGP
;
A
#
# COMPACT_ATOMS: atom_id res chain seq x y z
N MET A 1 2.80 10.35 -14.49
CA MET A 1 3.15 11.31 -13.43
C MET A 1 4.18 12.35 -13.89
N ASP A 2 4.04 13.61 -13.44
CA ASP A 2 4.99 14.71 -13.70
C ASP A 2 6.31 14.54 -12.93
N LYS A 3 7.46 14.90 -13.53
CA LYS A 3 8.79 14.68 -12.94
C LYS A 3 9.06 15.55 -11.71
N GLU A 4 8.59 16.79 -11.70
CA GLU A 4 8.78 17.69 -10.56
C GLU A 4 7.91 17.22 -9.39
N LEU A 5 6.68 16.77 -9.69
CA LEU A 5 5.78 16.20 -8.68
C LEU A 5 6.36 14.95 -8.01
N ARG A 6 6.94 14.02 -8.79
CA ARG A 6 7.61 12.84 -8.24
C ARG A 6 8.77 13.24 -7.31
N LYS A 7 9.57 14.21 -7.72
CA LYS A 7 10.70 14.70 -6.94
C LYS A 7 10.28 15.33 -5.62
N ASP A 8 9.16 16.04 -5.60
CA ASP A 8 8.57 16.58 -4.37
C ASP A 8 8.11 15.46 -3.43
N MET A 9 7.45 14.43 -3.95
CA MET A 9 7.07 13.25 -3.17
C MET A 9 8.30 12.57 -2.55
N GLU A 10 9.33 12.30 -3.37
CA GLU A 10 10.59 11.72 -2.91
C GLU A 10 11.27 12.56 -1.83
N ALA A 11 11.28 13.89 -1.96
CA ALA A 11 11.83 14.78 -0.95
C ALA A 11 11.07 14.67 0.39
N VAL A 12 9.74 14.61 0.35
CA VAL A 12 8.92 14.41 1.55
C VAL A 12 9.20 13.05 2.20
N LEU A 13 9.28 11.98 1.39
CA LEU A 13 9.58 10.65 1.90
C LEU A 13 10.97 10.58 2.53
N ASN A 14 11.99 11.11 1.87
CA ASN A 14 13.37 11.16 2.37
C ASN A 14 13.51 11.94 3.68
N LEU A 15 12.80 13.06 3.83
CA LEU A 15 12.93 13.92 5.01
C LEU A 15 12.08 13.46 6.20
N PHE A 16 10.91 12.87 5.96
CA PHE A 16 9.93 12.64 7.01
C PHE A 16 9.53 11.18 7.22
N VAL A 17 9.64 10.31 6.21
CA VAL A 17 9.08 8.95 6.28
C VAL A 17 10.19 7.91 6.37
N ARG A 18 11.14 7.92 5.43
CA ARG A 18 12.26 6.98 5.37
C ARG A 18 13.11 6.93 6.65
N PRO A 19 13.40 8.03 7.37
CA PRO A 19 14.13 7.95 8.64
C PRO A 19 13.35 7.18 9.73
N GLN A 20 12.02 7.30 9.73
CA GLN A 20 11.17 6.56 10.67
C GLN A 20 11.11 5.08 10.29
N LEU A 21 10.93 4.78 9.00
CA LEU A 21 10.90 3.39 8.50
C LEU A 21 12.26 2.67 8.65
N ALA A 22 13.37 3.37 8.41
CA ALA A 22 14.71 2.80 8.52
C ALA A 22 15.04 2.32 9.94
N SER A 23 14.45 2.96 10.96
CA SER A 23 14.57 2.51 12.36
C SER A 23 13.92 1.15 12.61
N HIS A 24 13.01 0.74 11.71
CA HIS A 24 12.27 -0.52 11.73
C HIS A 24 12.70 -1.46 10.57
N GLY A 25 13.83 -1.20 9.92
CA GLY A 25 14.30 -2.03 8.79
C GLY A 25 13.46 -1.92 7.52
N GLY A 26 12.61 -0.89 7.42
CA GLY A 26 11.71 -0.66 6.30
C GLY A 26 12.11 0.50 5.39
N ASN A 27 11.53 0.53 4.19
CA ASN A 27 11.59 1.65 3.25
C ASN A 27 10.26 1.76 2.48
N VAL A 28 10.11 2.80 1.67
CA VAL A 28 8.94 3.04 0.83
C VAL A 28 9.34 3.65 -0.52
N GLU A 29 8.72 3.16 -1.58
CA GLU A 29 8.90 3.63 -2.96
C GLU A 29 7.57 4.12 -3.55
N VAL A 30 7.65 5.14 -4.40
CA VAL A 30 6.47 5.69 -5.10
C VAL A 30 6.26 4.95 -6.40
N LEU A 31 5.11 4.30 -6.54
CA LEU A 31 4.72 3.60 -7.77
C LEU A 31 4.11 4.60 -8.76
N ASP A 32 2.92 5.12 -8.43
CA ASP A 32 2.17 6.02 -9.29
C ASP A 32 1.21 6.93 -8.51
N LEU A 33 0.73 7.99 -9.15
CA LEU A 33 -0.36 8.83 -8.66
C LEU A 33 -1.48 8.79 -9.71
N ASP A 34 -2.65 8.28 -9.33
CA ASP A 34 -3.78 8.18 -10.25
C ASP A 34 -4.50 9.52 -10.46
N GLU A 35 -5.47 9.53 -11.37
CA GLU A 35 -6.25 10.73 -11.73
C GLU A 35 -7.18 11.22 -10.59
N ASP A 36 -7.54 10.34 -9.67
CA ASP A 36 -8.33 10.66 -8.48
C ASP A 36 -7.48 11.32 -7.38
N GLY A 37 -6.15 11.22 -7.49
CA GLY A 37 -5.17 11.76 -6.54
C GLY A 37 -4.78 10.74 -5.47
N ILE A 38 -4.94 9.44 -5.72
CA ILE A 38 -4.47 8.37 -4.84
C ILE A 38 -3.04 8.01 -5.20
N LEU A 39 -2.14 8.16 -4.23
CA LEU A 39 -0.73 7.80 -4.37
C LEU A 39 -0.55 6.33 -4.03
N TRP A 40 -0.11 5.55 -5.00
CA TRP A 40 0.28 4.17 -4.83
C TRP A 40 1.75 4.07 -4.43
N VAL A 41 2.01 3.38 -3.33
CA VAL A 41 3.36 3.17 -2.82
C VAL A 41 3.62 1.69 -2.56
N GLU A 42 4.87 1.29 -2.69
CA GLU A 42 5.31 -0.05 -2.31
C GLU A 42 6.13 0.04 -1.03
N MET A 43 5.79 -0.79 -0.04
CA MET A 43 6.58 -0.94 1.17
C MET A 43 7.73 -1.92 0.92
N GLN A 44 8.93 -1.55 1.34
CA GLN A 44 10.15 -2.34 1.18
C GLN A 44 10.75 -2.74 2.54
N GLY A 45 11.55 -3.80 2.55
CA GLY A 45 12.28 -4.28 3.73
C GLY A 45 11.39 -5.06 4.70
N GLU A 46 11.71 -5.03 5.99
CA GLU A 46 10.99 -5.80 7.02
C GLU A 46 9.53 -5.36 7.22
N CYS A 47 9.16 -4.21 6.66
CA CYS A 47 7.80 -3.68 6.69
C CYS A 47 6.89 -4.18 5.55
N SER A 48 7.41 -4.90 4.54
CA SER A 48 6.62 -5.28 3.35
C SER A 48 5.58 -6.38 3.56
N GLY A 49 5.50 -6.98 4.75
CA GLY A 49 4.65 -8.15 5.01
C GLY A 49 3.94 -8.16 6.36
N CYS A 50 3.90 -7.03 7.07
CA CYS A 50 3.26 -6.93 8.38
C CYS A 50 1.93 -6.19 8.27
N PRO A 51 0.79 -6.89 8.14
CA PRO A 51 -0.52 -6.25 7.92
C PRO A 51 -0.95 -5.31 9.06
N SER A 52 -0.39 -5.47 10.27
CA SER A 52 -0.63 -4.55 11.39
C SER A 52 0.17 -3.25 11.31
N ALA A 53 1.26 -3.20 10.53
CA ALA A 53 2.08 -2.01 10.37
C ALA A 53 1.54 -1.07 9.29
N ASP A 54 0.78 -1.61 8.33
CA ASP A 54 0.29 -0.91 7.13
C ASP A 54 -0.58 0.30 7.49
N ASP A 55 -1.55 0.15 8.40
CA ASP A 55 -2.43 1.26 8.79
C ASP A 55 -1.65 2.42 9.43
N THR A 56 -0.67 2.10 10.28
CA THR A 56 0.12 3.15 10.97
C THR A 56 1.01 3.89 9.97
N VAL A 57 1.65 3.16 9.06
CA VAL A 57 2.53 3.74 8.04
C VAL A 57 1.73 4.51 6.99
N LYS A 58 0.60 3.97 6.52
CA LYS A 58 -0.34 4.64 5.62
C LYS A 58 -0.80 5.98 6.21
N ASN A 59 -1.25 5.98 7.47
CA ASN A 59 -1.63 7.21 8.16
C ASN A 59 -0.49 8.23 8.26
N LEU A 60 0.75 7.78 8.46
CA LEU A 60 1.92 8.65 8.48
C LEU A 60 2.17 9.25 7.08
N LEU A 61 2.16 8.41 6.04
CA LEU A 61 2.34 8.81 4.66
C LEU A 61 1.31 9.86 4.25
N GLU A 62 0.02 9.57 4.41
CA GLU A 62 -1.08 10.49 4.10
C GLU A 62 -0.89 11.85 4.77
N LYS A 63 -0.67 11.87 6.09
CA LYS A 63 -0.49 13.12 6.85
C LYS A 63 0.70 13.95 6.37
N LYS A 64 1.81 13.31 5.99
CA LYS A 64 3.04 14.03 5.58
C LYS A 64 2.93 14.52 4.15
N LEU A 65 2.43 13.68 3.25
CA LEU A 65 2.30 13.93 1.82
C LEU A 65 1.17 14.92 1.53
N MET A 66 -0.06 14.69 2.01
CA MET A 66 -1.20 15.58 1.74
C MET A 66 -0.98 16.99 2.29
N ARG A 67 -0.24 17.14 3.39
CA ARG A 67 0.09 18.45 3.96
C ARG A 67 1.03 19.29 3.08
N ARG A 68 1.83 18.65 2.23
CA ARG A 68 2.88 19.31 1.42
C ARG A 68 2.55 19.30 -0.07
N ILE A 69 1.80 18.30 -0.51
CA ILE A 69 1.44 18.04 -1.90
C ILE A 69 -0.09 17.93 -1.93
N PRO A 70 -0.82 19.04 -2.15
CA PRO A 70 -2.28 19.08 -2.10
C PRO A 70 -2.96 18.29 -3.23
N GLN A 71 -2.18 17.82 -4.21
CA GLN A 71 -2.65 16.95 -5.30
C GLN A 71 -2.95 15.52 -4.80
N ILE A 72 -2.35 15.11 -3.68
CA ILE A 72 -2.56 13.81 -3.08
C ILE A 72 -3.81 13.89 -2.18
N LYS A 73 -4.79 13.04 -2.45
CA LYS A 73 -6.04 12.91 -1.69
C LYS A 73 -6.07 11.65 -0.81
N GLY A 74 -5.23 10.67 -1.10
CA GLY A 74 -5.09 9.44 -0.32
C GLY A 74 -3.79 8.70 -0.67
N VAL A 75 -3.43 7.71 0.14
CA VAL A 75 -2.27 6.84 -0.12
C VAL A 75 -2.68 5.38 0.00
N GLU A 76 -2.37 4.57 -0.99
CA GLU A 76 -2.58 3.12 -0.94
C GLU A 76 -1.24 2.39 -1.01
N ILE A 77 -1.12 1.34 -0.19
CA ILE A 77 0.04 0.47 -0.17
C ILE A 77 -0.25 -0.70 -1.10
N ASP A 78 0.55 -0.85 -2.15
CA ASP A 78 0.50 -2.02 -3.00
C ASP A 78 1.12 -3.21 -2.25
N SER A 79 0.29 -4.18 -1.90
CA SER A 79 0.71 -5.43 -1.24
C SER A 79 1.28 -6.47 -2.22
N GLY A 80 1.53 -6.09 -3.48
CA GLY A 80 2.23 -6.93 -4.46
C GLY A 80 1.40 -8.10 -4.99
N ILE A 81 0.06 -8.00 -4.94
CA ILE A 81 -0.80 -8.94 -5.65
C ILE A 81 -1.09 -8.33 -7.02
N SER A 82 -0.27 -8.68 -8.01
CA SER A 82 -0.54 -8.29 -9.39
C SER A 82 -1.91 -8.77 -9.84
N ASP A 83 -2.58 -7.97 -10.68
CA ASP A 83 -3.92 -8.26 -11.23
C ASP A 83 -4.03 -9.66 -11.87
N GLU A 84 -2.93 -10.16 -12.45
CA GLU A 84 -2.84 -11.49 -13.04
C GLU A 84 -2.99 -12.61 -11.99
N ILE A 85 -2.33 -12.47 -10.83
CA ILE A 85 -2.42 -13.42 -9.72
C ILE A 85 -3.80 -13.35 -9.08
N PHE A 86 -4.37 -12.15 -8.93
CA PHE A 86 -5.70 -11.98 -8.36
C PHE A 86 -6.77 -12.61 -9.27
N ALA A 87 -6.68 -12.40 -10.59
CA ALA A 87 -7.57 -13.00 -11.56
C ALA A 87 -7.49 -14.54 -11.57
N GLU A 88 -6.30 -15.12 -11.45
CA GLU A 88 -6.11 -16.57 -11.34
C GLU A 88 -6.59 -17.12 -9.99
N ALA A 89 -6.32 -16.44 -8.88
CA ALA A 89 -6.77 -16.83 -7.55
C ALA A 89 -8.31 -16.77 -7.43
N MET A 90 -8.96 -15.75 -8.00
CA MET A 90 -10.42 -15.62 -8.06
C MET A 90 -11.07 -16.75 -8.87
N LYS A 91 -10.40 -17.23 -9.92
CA LYS A 91 -10.85 -18.39 -10.71
C LYS A 91 -10.80 -19.70 -9.91
N LEU A 92 -9.88 -19.83 -8.96
CA LEU A 92 -9.82 -20.98 -8.04
C LEU A 92 -10.85 -20.89 -6.92
N MET A 93 -11.12 -19.69 -6.38
CA MET A 93 -12.11 -19.51 -5.30
C MET A 93 -13.56 -19.74 -5.76
N THR A 94 -13.86 -19.51 -7.03
CA THR A 94 -15.20 -19.78 -7.62
C THR A 94 -15.45 -21.27 -7.90
N ALA A 95 -14.45 -22.13 -7.74
CA ALA A 95 -14.53 -23.57 -8.01
C ALA A 95 -14.75 -24.46 -6.76
N HIS A 96 -14.85 -23.89 -5.56
CA HIS A 96 -15.26 -24.65 -4.36
C HIS A 96 -16.73 -24.40 -4.01
N PRO A 97 -17.59 -25.43 -3.97
CA PRO A 97 -18.92 -25.32 -3.37
C PRO A 97 -18.76 -24.94 -1.90
N LYS A 98 -19.62 -24.04 -1.39
CA LYS A 98 -19.62 -23.62 0.02
C LYS A 98 -19.61 -24.86 0.93
N PRO A 99 -18.86 -24.85 2.05
CA PRO A 99 -19.03 -25.89 3.06
C PRO A 99 -20.50 -25.90 3.52
N ASN A 100 -21.14 -27.08 3.41
CA ASN A 100 -22.49 -27.30 3.92
C ASN A 100 -22.50 -26.99 5.42
N THR A 101 -23.45 -26.18 5.86
CA THR A 101 -23.65 -25.78 7.27
C THR A 101 -24.29 -26.88 8.14
N ASP A 102 -24.20 -28.15 7.73
CA ASP A 102 -24.82 -29.28 8.44
C ASP A 102 -23.84 -30.05 9.35
N ASP A 103 -22.58 -29.62 9.48
CA ASP A 103 -21.57 -30.27 10.34
C ASP A 103 -21.26 -29.48 11.62
N VAL A 104 -22.30 -28.96 12.27
CA VAL A 104 -22.23 -28.68 13.71
C VAL A 104 -22.84 -29.89 14.42
N GLY A 105 -22.02 -30.94 14.55
CA GLY A 105 -22.31 -32.10 15.38
C GLY A 105 -22.33 -31.76 16.87
N PRO A 106 -22.87 -32.67 17.71
CA PRO A 106 -23.91 -32.42 18.71
C PRO A 106 -23.56 -31.49 19.88
#